data_AF-A0A952H9U9-F1
#
_entry.id   AF-A0A952H9U9-F1
#
_cell.length_a   1.000
_cell.length_b   1.000
_cell.length_c   1.000
_cell.angle_alpha   90.00
_cell.angle_beta   90.00
_cell.angle_gamma   90.00
#
_symmetry.space_group_name_H-M   'P 1'
#
loop_
_entity.id
_entity.type
_entity.pdbx_description
1 polymer ?
#
loop_
_entity_poly.entity_id
_entity_poly.type
_entity_poly.pdbx_seq_one_letter_code
_entity_poly.pdbx_strand_id
1 'polypeptide(L)'
;ALRWLEGLLAQTPRAGDAVASWLNPSLAAHIEQAGLFTLAQLIDHINGIGKLWHGSIPALGTAKAGLVVAWLGEHQASLGRAVGRHIVRARTALLRSELDAVVAPASDIRPLEKFIVPAELDGRHGAYRRPQAQCLLKASNDHQAILAWIQSKHGLTLEQKLALRAGRRHP
;
A
#
# COMPACT_ATOMS: atom_id res chain seq x y z
N ALA A 1 -40.44 19.13 -0.50
CA ALA A 1 -41.12 17.85 -0.72
C ALA A 1 -40.19 16.79 -1.34
N LEU A 2 -39.47 17.09 -2.45
CA LEU A 2 -38.54 16.12 -3.08
C LEU A 2 -37.41 15.61 -2.16
N ARG A 3 -36.80 16.47 -1.33
CA ARG A 3 -35.74 16.08 -0.38
C ARG A 3 -36.15 15.01 0.64
N TRP A 4 -37.44 14.89 0.95
CA TRP A 4 -37.95 13.87 1.88
C TRP A 4 -38.05 12.50 1.21
N LEU A 5 -38.43 12.46 -0.08
CA LEU A 5 -38.42 11.24 -0.91
C LEU A 5 -36.99 10.80 -1.28
N GLU A 6 -36.07 11.74 -1.51
CA GLU A 6 -34.64 11.45 -1.69
C GLU A 6 -34.05 10.77 -0.44
N GLY A 7 -34.42 11.23 0.76
CA GLY A 7 -34.00 10.60 2.01
C GLY A 7 -34.61 9.22 2.29
N LEU A 8 -35.79 8.92 1.71
CA LEU A 8 -36.48 7.64 1.84
C LEU A 8 -36.00 6.58 0.82
N LEU A 9 -35.37 7.01 -0.28
CA LEU A 9 -34.87 6.13 -1.35
C LEU A 9 -33.34 6.01 -1.39
N ALA A 10 -32.61 6.80 -0.59
CA ALA A 10 -31.16 6.71 -0.48
C ALA A 10 -30.77 5.38 0.18
N GLN A 11 -30.66 4.34 -0.64
CA GLN A 11 -30.05 3.08 -0.21
C GLN A 11 -28.62 3.40 0.24
N THR A 12 -28.16 2.69 1.27
CA THR A 12 -26.79 2.85 1.74
C THR A 12 -25.91 1.85 0.99
N PRO A 13 -24.82 2.29 0.33
CA PRO A 13 -23.97 1.39 -0.44
C PRO A 13 -23.30 0.37 0.46
N ARG A 14 -23.32 -0.89 0.00
CA ARG A 14 -22.68 -2.03 0.66
C ARG A 14 -21.51 -2.51 -0.17
N ALA A 15 -20.53 -3.10 0.49
CA ALA A 15 -19.29 -3.55 -0.16
C ALA A 15 -19.55 -4.50 -1.35
N GLY A 16 -20.58 -5.35 -1.24
CA GLY A 16 -20.94 -6.32 -2.27
C GLY A 16 -21.76 -5.75 -3.44
N ASP A 17 -22.18 -4.49 -3.37
CA ASP A 17 -22.99 -3.89 -4.43
C ASP A 17 -22.19 -3.75 -5.72
N ALA A 18 -22.90 -3.88 -6.85
CA ALA A 18 -22.30 -3.70 -8.16
C ALA A 18 -21.84 -2.25 -8.36
N VAL A 19 -20.69 -2.04 -8.99
CA VAL A 19 -20.18 -0.70 -9.32
C VAL A 19 -21.16 0.06 -10.23
N ALA A 20 -21.87 -0.64 -11.12
CA ALA A 20 -22.90 -0.08 -11.98
C ALA A 20 -24.14 0.44 -11.25
N SER A 21 -24.38 0.00 -10.00
CA SER A 21 -25.49 0.50 -9.19
C SER A 21 -25.23 1.89 -8.60
N TRP A 22 -23.97 2.32 -8.55
CA TRP A 22 -23.54 3.52 -7.81
C TRP A 22 -22.77 4.54 -8.65
N LEU A 23 -22.12 4.08 -9.72
CA LEU A 23 -21.29 4.94 -10.56
C LEU A 23 -22.00 5.26 -11.88
N ASN A 24 -21.56 6.35 -12.53
CA ASN A 24 -22.04 6.70 -13.86
C ASN A 24 -21.89 5.49 -14.83
N PRO A 25 -22.89 5.16 -15.67
CA PRO A 25 -22.87 3.96 -16.51
C PRO A 25 -21.63 3.80 -17.38
N SER A 26 -21.13 4.89 -17.98
CA SER A 26 -19.92 4.84 -18.80
C SER A 26 -18.70 4.50 -17.93
N LEU A 27 -18.58 5.09 -16.74
CA LEU A 27 -17.49 4.80 -15.82
C LEU A 27 -17.56 3.36 -15.30
N ALA A 28 -18.75 2.91 -14.89
CA ALA A 28 -18.97 1.55 -14.42
C ALA A 28 -18.55 0.52 -15.47
N ALA A 29 -18.93 0.72 -16.74
CA ALA A 29 -18.54 -0.17 -17.84
C ALA A 29 -17.02 -0.32 -17.99
N HIS A 30 -16.25 0.77 -17.90
CA HIS A 30 -14.79 0.70 -17.96
C HIS A 30 -14.17 -0.02 -16.75
N ILE A 31 -14.76 0.17 -15.56
CA ILE A 31 -14.33 -0.49 -14.32
C ILE A 31 -14.64 -1.99 -14.37
N GLU A 32 -15.81 -2.38 -14.85
CA GLU A 32 -16.21 -3.78 -15.04
C GLU A 32 -15.39 -4.48 -16.12
N GLN A 33 -15.06 -3.78 -17.22
CA GLN A 33 -14.12 -4.29 -18.23
C GLN A 33 -12.71 -4.52 -17.68
N ALA A 34 -12.32 -3.79 -16.62
CA ALA A 34 -11.08 -4.03 -15.88
C ALA A 34 -11.22 -5.17 -14.84
N GLY A 35 -12.36 -5.87 -14.79
CA GLY A 35 -12.60 -7.01 -13.91
C GLY A 35 -13.08 -6.64 -12.50
N LEU A 36 -13.48 -5.40 -12.27
CA LEU A 36 -13.92 -4.89 -10.98
C LEU A 36 -15.44 -4.71 -10.98
N PHE A 37 -16.17 -5.65 -10.39
CA PHE A 37 -17.63 -5.66 -10.45
C PHE A 37 -18.30 -5.11 -9.21
N THR A 38 -17.62 -5.15 -8.06
CA THR A 38 -18.17 -4.72 -6.76
C THR A 38 -17.41 -3.55 -6.17
N LEU A 39 -18.06 -2.79 -5.29
CA LEU A 39 -17.42 -1.71 -4.54
C LEU A 39 -16.24 -2.22 -3.70
N ALA A 40 -16.33 -3.42 -3.12
CA ALA A 40 -15.24 -4.05 -2.39
C ALA A 40 -14.02 -4.32 -3.29
N GLN A 41 -14.23 -4.91 -4.47
CA GLN A 41 -13.15 -5.15 -5.43
C GLN A 41 -12.48 -3.84 -5.87
N LEU A 42 -13.28 -2.80 -6.11
CA LEU A 42 -12.76 -1.48 -6.45
C LEU A 42 -11.89 -0.90 -5.33
N ILE A 43 -12.34 -0.95 -4.07
CA ILE A 43 -11.55 -0.47 -2.92
C ILE A 43 -10.26 -1.26 -2.77
N ASP A 44 -10.31 -2.59 -2.92
CA ASP A 44 -9.14 -3.46 -2.80
C ASP A 44 -8.12 -3.18 -3.92
N HIS A 45 -8.59 -2.97 -5.15
CA HIS A 45 -7.76 -2.56 -6.29
C HIS A 45 -7.11 -1.20 -6.06
N ILE A 46 -7.88 -0.22 -5.60
CA ILE A 46 -7.37 1.12 -5.24
C ILE A 46 -6.27 0.97 -4.19
N ASN A 47 -6.53 0.25 -3.12
CA ASN A 47 -5.59 0.03 -2.01
C ASN A 47 -4.33 -0.75 -2.43
N GLY A 48 -4.47 -1.74 -3.31
CA GLY A 48 -3.36 -2.55 -3.79
C GLY A 48 -2.41 -1.79 -4.70
N ILE A 49 -2.93 -0.98 -5.63
CA ILE A 49 -2.09 -0.24 -6.60
C ILE A 49 -1.63 1.11 -6.06
N GLY A 50 -2.44 1.77 -5.23
CA GLY A 50 -2.11 3.08 -4.67
C GLY A 50 -2.47 4.23 -5.61
N LYS A 51 -1.72 5.34 -5.54
CA LYS A 51 -2.01 6.61 -6.24
C LYS A 51 -2.29 6.47 -7.75
N LEU A 52 -1.72 5.46 -8.42
CA LEU A 52 -1.83 5.25 -9.87
C LEU A 52 -2.87 4.17 -10.25
N TRP A 53 -3.74 3.75 -9.34
CA TRP A 53 -4.73 2.69 -9.55
C TRP A 53 -5.61 2.86 -10.79
N HIS A 54 -5.90 4.12 -11.17
CA HIS A 54 -6.72 4.44 -12.32
C HIS A 54 -5.98 4.29 -13.65
N GLY A 55 -4.65 4.16 -13.64
CA GLY A 55 -3.82 4.12 -14.86
C GLY A 55 -4.07 2.91 -15.76
N SER A 56 -4.61 1.82 -15.21
CA SER A 56 -4.98 0.60 -15.96
C SER A 56 -6.43 0.60 -16.44
N ILE A 57 -7.24 1.62 -16.11
CA ILE A 57 -8.67 1.67 -16.44
C ILE A 57 -8.86 2.72 -17.55
N PRO A 58 -9.23 2.31 -18.78
CA PRO A 58 -9.43 3.24 -19.88
C PRO A 58 -10.46 4.32 -19.53
N ALA A 59 -10.26 5.54 -20.06
CA ALA A 59 -11.14 6.70 -19.86
C ALA A 59 -11.33 7.18 -18.40
N LEU A 60 -10.56 6.64 -17.44
CA LEU A 60 -10.56 7.08 -16.04
C LEU A 60 -9.36 8.00 -15.74
N GLY A 61 -9.58 9.30 -15.95
CA GLY A 61 -8.61 10.34 -15.60
C GLY A 61 -8.53 10.63 -14.10
N THR A 62 -7.49 11.35 -13.69
CA THR A 62 -7.21 11.73 -12.30
C THR A 62 -8.37 12.41 -11.60
N ALA A 63 -9.08 13.33 -12.27
CA ALA A 63 -10.21 14.05 -11.71
C ALA A 63 -11.38 13.11 -11.36
N LYS A 64 -11.77 12.24 -12.31
CA LYS A 64 -12.84 11.24 -12.09
C LYS A 64 -12.44 10.23 -11.02
N ALA A 65 -11.18 9.77 -11.04
CA ALA A 65 -10.64 8.89 -10.01
C ALA A 65 -10.71 9.53 -8.61
N GLY A 66 -10.40 10.83 -8.52
CA GLY A 66 -10.53 11.60 -7.28
C GLY A 66 -11.96 11.66 -6.75
N LEU A 67 -12.95 11.87 -7.62
CA LEU A 67 -14.37 11.84 -7.25
C LEU A 67 -14.80 10.45 -6.73
N VAL A 68 -14.37 9.38 -7.39
CA VAL A 68 -14.63 8.01 -6.92
C VAL A 68 -14.04 7.78 -5.53
N VAL A 69 -12.78 8.17 -5.31
CA VAL A 69 -12.12 8.03 -4.00
C VAL A 69 -12.82 8.86 -2.92
N ALA A 70 -13.23 10.09 -3.23
CA ALA A 70 -13.97 10.93 -2.30
C ALA A 70 -15.30 10.30 -1.89
N TRP A 71 -16.09 9.84 -2.87
CA TRP A 71 -17.38 9.18 -2.63
C TRP A 71 -17.21 7.90 -1.80
N LEU A 72 -16.22 7.05 -2.10
CA LEU A 72 -15.92 5.85 -1.30
C LEU A 72 -15.52 6.21 0.14
N GLY A 73 -14.79 7.31 0.33
CA GLY A 73 -14.40 7.80 1.66
C GLY A 73 -15.60 8.29 2.48
N GLU A 74 -16.55 8.97 1.87
CA GLU A 74 -17.80 9.42 2.50
C GLU A 74 -18.65 8.24 2.99
N HIS A 75 -18.59 7.11 2.28
CA HIS A 75 -19.40 5.91 2.57
C HIS A 75 -18.62 4.79 3.27
N GLN A 76 -17.42 5.05 3.78
CA GLN A 76 -16.54 4.03 4.38
C GLN A 76 -17.23 3.22 5.50
N ALA A 77 -18.12 3.86 6.27
CA ALA A 77 -18.81 3.24 7.40
C ALA A 77 -19.77 2.13 6.95
N SER A 78 -20.48 2.33 5.84
CA SER A 78 -21.41 1.33 5.30
C SER A 78 -20.74 0.28 4.42
N LEU A 79 -19.66 0.68 3.75
CA LEU A 79 -18.85 -0.23 2.93
C LEU A 79 -18.01 -1.19 3.79
N GLY A 80 -17.79 -0.88 5.08
CA GLY A 80 -16.96 -1.67 5.99
C GLY A 80 -15.49 -1.74 5.55
N ARG A 81 -15.09 -0.88 4.62
CA ARG A 81 -13.76 -0.82 3.99
C ARG A 81 -13.40 0.63 3.75
N ALA A 82 -12.15 0.97 4.02
CA ALA A 82 -11.64 2.31 3.83
C ALA A 82 -10.64 2.36 2.66
N VAL A 83 -10.70 3.43 1.89
CA VAL A 83 -9.61 3.80 0.97
C VAL A 83 -8.44 4.31 1.80
N GLY A 84 -7.27 3.73 1.62
CA GLY A 84 -6.09 4.01 2.44
C GLY A 84 -5.54 5.43 2.26
N ARG A 85 -4.89 5.96 3.29
CA ARG A 85 -4.25 7.28 3.23
C ARG A 85 -3.13 7.38 2.18
N HIS A 86 -2.50 6.25 1.84
CA HIS A 86 -1.38 6.15 0.91
C HIS A 86 -1.75 6.41 -0.55
N ILE A 87 -3.04 6.40 -0.89
CA ILE A 87 -3.51 6.74 -2.24
C ILE A 87 -3.36 8.25 -2.49
N VAL A 88 -3.61 9.06 -1.46
CA VAL A 88 -3.64 10.53 -1.56
C VAL A 88 -2.26 11.12 -1.32
N ARG A 89 -1.55 10.62 -0.31
CA ARG A 89 -0.27 11.17 0.13
C ARG A 89 0.87 10.24 -0.24
N ALA A 90 1.77 10.72 -1.09
CA ALA A 90 2.94 9.95 -1.49
C ALA A 90 3.82 9.64 -0.28
N ARG A 91 4.39 8.43 -0.23
CA ARG A 91 5.31 8.01 0.84
C ARG A 91 6.46 9.00 1.06
N THR A 92 6.97 9.61 -0.01
CA THR A 92 8.08 10.59 0.04
C THR A 92 7.69 11.92 0.69
N ALA A 93 6.39 12.20 0.85
CA ALA A 93 5.86 13.39 1.53
C ALA A 93 5.46 13.11 3.00
N LEU A 94 5.73 11.91 3.51
CA LEU A 94 5.52 11.54 4.90
C LEU A 94 6.79 11.78 5.71
N LEU A 95 6.65 12.33 6.91
CA LEU A 95 7.74 12.41 7.88
C LEU A 95 8.11 11.00 8.35
N ARG A 96 9.35 10.83 8.82
CA ARG A 96 9.82 9.54 9.33
C ARG A 96 8.98 9.04 10.51
N SER A 97 8.61 9.94 11.42
CA SER A 97 7.73 9.63 12.55
C SER A 97 6.34 9.13 12.12
N GLU A 98 5.78 9.71 11.05
CA GLU A 98 4.49 9.27 10.50
C GLU A 98 4.58 7.87 9.91
N LEU A 99 5.68 7.55 9.23
CA LEU A 99 5.94 6.20 8.71
C LEU A 99 6.16 5.20 9.85
N ASP A 100 6.90 5.60 10.88
CA ASP A 100 7.21 4.78 12.03
C ASP A 100 5.96 4.41 12.86
N ALA A 101 4.93 5.26 12.83
CA ALA A 101 3.66 5.02 13.49
C ALA A 101 2.72 4.07 12.72
N VAL A 102 2.98 3.78 11.43
CA VAL A 102 2.14 2.86 10.65
C VAL A 102 2.26 1.42 11.13
N VAL A 103 3.47 1.04 11.55
CA VAL A 103 3.78 -0.32 12.00
C VAL A 103 4.56 -0.24 13.31
N ALA A 104 3.89 -0.60 14.41
CA ALA A 104 4.54 -0.70 15.72
C ALA A 104 5.58 -1.83 15.72
N PRO A 105 6.69 -1.66 16.47
CA PRO A 105 7.64 -2.73 16.69
C PRO A 105 7.02 -3.92 17.43
N ALA A 106 7.29 -5.14 16.94
CA ALA A 106 6.79 -6.39 17.51
C ALA A 106 7.58 -7.59 16.98
N SER A 107 7.34 -8.78 17.56
CA SER A 107 8.00 -10.05 17.19
C SER A 107 7.19 -10.93 16.23
N ASP A 108 6.06 -10.43 15.70
CA ASP A 108 5.30 -11.05 14.60
C ASP A 108 5.85 -10.58 13.23
N ILE A 109 5.18 -10.92 12.13
CA ILE A 109 5.64 -10.53 10.78
C ILE A 109 5.63 -9.00 10.63
N ARG A 110 6.82 -8.41 10.54
CA ARG A 110 7.04 -6.96 10.45
C ARG A 110 8.17 -6.63 9.46
N PRO A 111 8.26 -5.37 8.98
CA PRO A 111 9.48 -4.88 8.36
C PRO A 111 10.68 -5.09 9.27
N LEU A 112 11.85 -5.43 8.69
CA LEU A 112 13.05 -5.80 9.46
C LEU A 112 13.47 -4.72 10.47
N GLU A 113 13.28 -3.45 10.12
CA GLU A 113 13.58 -2.29 10.98
C GLU A 113 12.63 -2.13 12.19
N LYS A 114 11.49 -2.83 12.20
CA LYS A 114 10.50 -2.85 13.30
C LYS A 114 10.40 -4.22 13.97
N PHE A 115 11.04 -5.24 13.41
CA PHE A 115 11.01 -6.58 13.97
C PHE A 115 11.85 -6.64 15.25
N ILE A 116 11.22 -7.03 16.36
CA ILE A 116 11.88 -7.30 17.63
C ILE A 116 12.22 -8.79 17.67
N VAL A 117 13.51 -9.11 17.59
CA VAL A 117 13.96 -10.51 17.65
C VAL A 117 13.93 -10.99 19.11
N PRO A 118 13.23 -12.10 19.42
CA PRO A 118 13.33 -12.73 20.73
C PRO A 118 14.80 -13.06 21.08
N ALA A 119 15.20 -12.87 22.34
CA ALA A 119 16.60 -12.98 22.74
C ALA A 119 17.17 -14.38 22.52
N GLU A 120 16.33 -15.40 22.65
CA GLU A 120 16.63 -16.81 22.39
C GLU A 120 16.86 -17.12 20.90
N LEU A 121 16.39 -16.26 19.99
CA LEU A 121 16.48 -16.42 18.54
C LEU A 121 17.35 -15.35 17.86
N ASP A 122 18.04 -14.50 18.63
CA ASP A 122 18.81 -13.39 18.05
C ASP A 122 20.18 -13.79 17.48
N GLY A 123 20.58 -15.05 17.68
CA GLY A 123 21.79 -15.64 17.09
C GLY A 123 23.10 -15.21 17.76
N ARG A 124 23.07 -14.50 18.90
CA ARG A 124 24.29 -14.09 19.61
C ARG A 124 25.15 -15.27 20.10
N HIS A 125 24.53 -16.43 20.33
CA HIS A 125 25.19 -17.67 20.79
C HIS A 125 25.19 -18.77 19.71
N GLY A 126 25.00 -18.42 18.44
CA GLY A 126 24.95 -19.41 17.35
C GLY A 126 26.27 -20.16 17.19
N ALA A 127 26.20 -21.47 16.96
CA ALA A 127 27.37 -22.35 16.82
C ALA A 127 28.35 -21.93 15.70
N TYR A 128 27.84 -21.24 14.68
CA TYR A 128 28.62 -20.75 13.53
C TYR A 128 29.03 -19.27 13.65
N ARG A 129 28.77 -18.61 14.78
CA ARG A 129 29.18 -17.22 15.00
C ARG A 129 30.67 -17.15 15.30
N ARG A 130 31.39 -16.34 14.51
CA ARG A 130 32.82 -16.08 14.75
C ARG A 130 33.00 -15.16 15.98
N PRO A 131 34.09 -15.32 16.75
CA PRO A 131 34.43 -14.40 17.83
C PRO A 131 34.53 -12.95 17.34
N GLN A 132 33.98 -11.98 18.10
CA GLN A 132 33.91 -10.57 17.67
C GLN A 132 35.28 -9.96 17.32
N ALA A 133 36.35 -10.38 18.01
CA ALA A 133 37.71 -9.93 17.73
C ALA A 133 38.22 -10.33 16.32
N GLN A 134 37.61 -11.34 15.70
CA GLN A 134 37.91 -11.81 14.35
C GLN A 134 36.93 -11.24 13.30
N CYS A 135 35.93 -10.46 13.73
CA CYS A 135 34.91 -9.90 12.85
C CYS A 135 35.22 -8.44 12.51
N LEU A 136 35.24 -8.11 11.21
CA LEU A 136 35.31 -6.71 10.75
C LEU A 136 34.01 -5.95 11.05
N LEU A 137 32.88 -6.65 11.03
CA LEU A 137 31.57 -6.08 11.34
C LEU A 137 31.35 -6.02 12.85
N LYS A 138 31.03 -4.83 13.38
CA LYS A 138 30.68 -4.61 14.79
C LYS A 138 29.22 -5.01 15.06
N ALA A 139 28.90 -6.29 14.93
CA ALA A 139 27.54 -6.82 15.11
C ALA A 139 27.53 -8.00 16.09
N SER A 140 26.82 -7.82 17.20
CA SER A 140 26.76 -8.78 18.31
C SER A 140 25.68 -9.86 18.16
N ASN A 141 24.72 -9.67 17.25
CA ASN A 141 23.63 -10.60 16.96
C ASN A 141 23.28 -10.59 15.45
N ASP A 142 22.42 -11.50 15.01
CA ASP A 142 22.13 -11.70 13.58
C ASP A 142 21.38 -10.50 12.99
N HIS A 143 20.48 -9.90 13.77
CA HIS A 143 19.73 -8.72 13.37
C HIS A 143 20.65 -7.53 13.05
N GLN A 144 21.60 -7.23 13.94
CA GLN A 144 22.61 -6.20 13.72
C GLN A 144 23.48 -6.52 12.50
N ALA A 145 23.85 -7.80 12.30
CA ALA A 145 24.68 -8.21 11.18
C ALA A 145 23.97 -7.99 9.83
N ILE A 146 22.69 -8.37 9.75
CA ILE A 146 21.86 -8.17 8.56
C ILE A 146 21.68 -6.66 8.29
N LEU A 147 21.34 -5.87 9.30
CA LEU A 147 21.15 -4.42 9.13
C LEU A 147 22.44 -3.73 8.65
N ALA A 148 23.58 -4.05 9.25
CA ALA A 148 24.86 -3.47 8.83
C ALA A 148 25.24 -3.92 7.42
N TRP A 149 24.97 -5.18 7.03
CA TRP A 149 25.16 -5.63 5.66
C TRP A 149 24.26 -4.88 4.67
N ILE A 150 22.96 -4.71 4.95
CA ILE A 150 22.04 -3.94 4.11
C ILE A 150 22.54 -2.50 3.95
N GLN A 151 22.97 -1.86 5.04
CA GLN A 151 23.46 -0.48 5.03
C GLN A 151 24.75 -0.30 4.23
N SER A 152 25.60 -1.34 4.16
CA SER A 152 26.80 -1.34 3.32
C SER A 152 26.51 -1.41 1.82
N LYS A 153 25.27 -1.75 1.42
CA LYS A 153 24.89 -1.80 0.02
C LYS A 153 24.46 -0.42 -0.44
N HIS A 154 25.17 0.11 -1.44
CA HIS A 154 24.70 1.29 -2.15
C HIS A 154 23.53 0.88 -3.06
N GLY A 155 22.46 1.68 -3.02
CA GLY A 155 21.36 1.52 -3.97
C GLY A 155 21.83 1.85 -5.40
N LEU A 156 21.04 1.41 -6.38
CA LEU A 156 21.30 1.76 -7.77
C LEU A 156 21.37 3.28 -7.96
N THR A 157 22.32 3.73 -8.77
CA THR A 157 22.41 5.13 -9.20
C THR A 157 21.15 5.53 -9.96
N LEU A 158 20.90 6.83 -10.08
CA LEU A 158 19.76 7.33 -10.86
C LEU A 158 19.81 6.82 -12.30
N GLU A 159 20.99 6.82 -12.91
CA GLU A 159 21.22 6.30 -14.27
C GLU A 159 20.85 4.82 -14.38
N GLN A 160 21.31 3.98 -13.45
CA GLN A 160 20.97 2.56 -13.42
C GLN A 160 19.47 2.33 -13.23
N LYS A 161 18.80 3.13 -12.39
CA LYS A 161 17.35 3.08 -12.22
C LYS A 161 16.60 3.48 -13.49
N LEU A 162 17.07 4.49 -14.21
CA LEU A 162 16.48 4.95 -15.47
C LEU A 162 16.67 3.90 -16.57
N ALA A 163 17.86 3.30 -16.69
CA ALA A 163 18.14 2.23 -17.63
C ALA A 163 17.22 1.00 -17.43
N LEU A 164 17.03 0.56 -16.17
CA LEU A 164 16.07 -0.51 -15.86
C LEU A 164 14.62 -0.15 -16.20
N ARG A 165 14.22 1.11 -16.04
CA ARG A 165 12.86 1.57 -16.41
C ARG A 165 12.67 1.65 -17.91
N ALA A 166 13.70 2.03 -18.67
CA ALA A 166 13.67 2.06 -20.12
C ALA A 166 13.55 0.63 -20.69
N GLY A 167 14.32 -0.33 -20.15
CA GLY A 167 14.25 -1.74 -20.57
C GLY A 167 12.89 -2.41 -20.30
N ARG A 168 12.14 -1.96 -19.28
CA ARG A 168 10.79 -2.48 -18.98
C ARG A 168 9.68 -1.91 -19.88
N ARG A 169 9.96 -0.90 -20.69
CA ARG A 169 8.98 -0.25 -21.59
C ARG A 169 9.00 -0.79 -23.02
N HIS A 170 9.87 -1.74 -23.32
CA HIS A 170 9.87 -2.48 -24.58
C HIS A 170 9.32 -3.89 -24.32
N PRO A 171 8.10 -4.21 -24.79
CA PRO A 171 7.66 -5.60 -24.91
C PRO A 171 8.44 -6.34 -26.00
#